data_AF-A0A4P7PR25-F1
#
_entry.id   AF-A0A4P7PR25-F1
#
_cell.length_a   1.000
_cell.length_b   1.000
_cell.length_c   1.000
_cell.angle_alpha   90.00
_cell.angle_beta   90.00
_cell.angle_gamma   90.00
#
_symmetry.space_group_name_H-M   'P 1'
#
loop_
_entity.id
_entity.type
_entity.pdbx_description
1 polymer ?
#
loop_
_entity_poly.entity_id
_entity_poly.type
_entity_poly.pdbx_seq_one_letter_code
_entity_poly.pdbx_strand_id
1 'polypeptide(L)'
;MPEYKISINQLASFSNSSDYKKRSIVKQQKNPPKVLIARYSLAKARIRKAIANYGNIQPILDGIQELKNKTPEKPLAIIDKAVSIEALERFIKMKLPSFLQENVYEVLKKPAINSFVVSDVEIIVSADLIIKVFIDGQPFLGA
;
A
#
# COMPACT_ATOMS: atom_id res chain seq x y z
N MET A 1 17.28 -19.64 -11.51
CA MET A 1 16.60 -18.36 -11.23
C MET A 1 15.10 -18.58 -11.43
N PRO A 2 14.20 -18.01 -10.60
CA PRO A 2 12.77 -18.18 -10.79
C PRO A 2 12.37 -17.59 -12.14
N GLU A 3 11.70 -18.40 -12.96
CA GLU A 3 11.30 -18.03 -14.32
C GLU A 3 10.06 -17.12 -14.30
N TYR A 4 9.26 -17.20 -13.24
CA TYR A 4 8.00 -16.46 -13.10
C TYR A 4 7.96 -15.68 -11.80
N LYS A 5 7.45 -14.44 -11.89
CA LYS A 5 7.23 -13.56 -10.73
C LYS A 5 5.78 -13.11 -10.70
N ILE A 6 5.21 -12.98 -9.50
CA ILE A 6 3.87 -12.43 -9.30
C ILE A 6 3.82 -11.65 -7.98
N SER A 7 3.07 -10.53 -7.95
CA SER A 7 2.81 -9.86 -6.68
C SER A 7 1.80 -10.64 -5.82
N ILE A 8 1.95 -10.59 -4.50
CA ILE A 8 1.01 -11.23 -3.57
C ILE A 8 -0.43 -10.77 -3.80
N ASN A 9 -0.64 -9.49 -4.14
CA ASN A 9 -1.96 -8.94 -4.43
C ASN A 9 -2.59 -9.56 -5.68
N GLN A 10 -1.79 -9.79 -6.72
CA GLN A 10 -2.27 -10.43 -7.94
C GLN A 10 -2.51 -11.93 -7.72
N LEU A 11 -1.69 -12.60 -6.91
CA LEU A 11 -1.92 -13.99 -6.51
C LEU A 11 -3.23 -14.14 -5.73
N ALA A 12 -3.47 -13.27 -4.73
CA ALA A 12 -4.72 -13.25 -3.96
C ALA A 12 -5.93 -12.90 -4.84
N SER A 13 -5.75 -12.01 -5.82
CA SER A 13 -6.83 -11.72 -6.78
C SER A 13 -7.08 -12.92 -7.70
N PHE A 14 -6.04 -13.64 -8.11
CA PHE A 14 -6.15 -14.79 -9.00
C PHE A 14 -6.97 -15.92 -8.38
N SER A 15 -6.75 -16.24 -7.10
CA SER A 15 -7.46 -17.33 -6.42
C SER A 15 -8.98 -17.14 -6.39
N ASN A 16 -9.43 -15.90 -6.19
CA ASN A 16 -10.84 -15.54 -6.00
C ASN A 16 -11.54 -15.04 -7.29
N SER A 17 -10.86 -15.05 -8.44
CA SER A 17 -11.36 -14.46 -9.67
C SER A 17 -11.99 -15.47 -10.63
N SER A 18 -12.86 -14.99 -11.52
CA SER A 18 -13.35 -15.77 -12.66
C SER A 18 -12.23 -16.17 -13.63
N ASP A 19 -12.46 -17.20 -14.43
CA ASP A 19 -11.46 -17.71 -15.39
C ASP A 19 -10.99 -16.66 -16.39
N TYR A 20 -11.89 -15.77 -16.82
CA TYR A 20 -11.54 -14.64 -17.67
C TYR A 20 -10.49 -13.74 -17.00
N LYS A 21 -10.70 -13.39 -15.73
CA LYS A 21 -9.80 -12.51 -14.98
C LYS A 21 -8.50 -13.22 -14.61
N LYS A 22 -8.53 -14.52 -14.30
CA LYS A 22 -7.33 -15.36 -14.16
C LYS A 22 -6.44 -15.31 -15.41
N ARG A 23 -7.02 -15.52 -16.60
CA ARG A 23 -6.28 -15.42 -17.89
C ARG A 23 -5.70 -14.03 -18.10
N SER A 24 -6.45 -12.98 -17.78
CA SER A 24 -5.98 -11.60 -17.88
C SER A 24 -4.77 -11.33 -16.98
N ILE A 25 -4.80 -11.79 -15.72
CA ILE A 25 -3.67 -11.67 -14.78
C ILE A 25 -2.42 -12.36 -15.34
N VAL A 26 -2.55 -13.59 -15.85
CA VAL A 26 -1.42 -14.31 -16.48
C VAL A 26 -0.88 -13.55 -17.69
N LYS A 27 -1.75 -13.01 -18.55
CA LYS A 27 -1.33 -12.20 -19.71
C LYS A 27 -0.56 -10.95 -19.28
N GLN A 28 -0.99 -10.29 -18.20
CA GLN A 28 -0.30 -9.15 -17.61
C GLN A 28 1.07 -9.51 -17.01
N GLN A 29 1.22 -10.70 -16.39
CA GLN A 29 2.53 -11.14 -15.89
C GLN A 29 3.53 -11.41 -17.02
N LYS A 30 3.05 -11.97 -18.14
CA LYS A 30 3.89 -12.22 -19.32
C LYS A 30 4.32 -10.94 -20.01
N ASN A 31 3.46 -9.92 -20.03
CA ASN A 31 3.71 -8.62 -20.67
C ASN A 31 3.31 -7.47 -19.72
N PRO A 32 4.14 -7.16 -18.72
CA PRO A 32 3.82 -6.10 -17.77
C PRO A 32 3.78 -4.73 -18.49
N PRO A 33 2.81 -3.87 -18.17
CA PRO A 33 2.73 -2.54 -18.79
C PRO A 33 3.96 -1.70 -18.43
N LYS A 34 4.52 -0.98 -19.41
CA LYS A 34 5.74 -0.15 -19.24
C LYS A 34 5.57 1.00 -18.25
N VAL A 35 4.34 1.52 -18.10
CA VAL A 35 4.03 2.63 -17.19
C VAL A 35 2.81 2.26 -16.36
N LEU A 36 3.03 2.10 -15.07
CA LEU A 36 1.95 1.97 -14.09
C LEU A 36 1.68 3.36 -13.50
N ILE A 37 0.52 3.94 -13.81
CA ILE A 37 0.09 5.18 -13.15
C ILE A 37 -0.37 4.82 -11.74
N ALA A 38 0.44 5.15 -10.73
CA ALA A 38 0.13 4.89 -9.33
C ALA A 38 -0.98 5.83 -8.85
N ARG A 39 -2.22 5.35 -8.88
CA ARG A 39 -3.35 6.03 -8.22
C ARG A 39 -3.12 6.11 -6.72
N TYR A 40 -3.68 7.14 -6.08
CA TYR A 40 -3.57 7.39 -4.63
C TYR A 40 -2.14 7.60 -4.11
N SER A 41 -1.16 7.84 -4.98
CA SER A 41 0.25 7.93 -4.56
C SER A 41 0.48 8.90 -3.41
N LEU A 42 -0.11 10.10 -3.50
CA LEU A 42 -0.04 11.10 -2.45
C LEU A 42 -0.79 10.67 -1.19
N ALA A 43 -2.06 10.25 -1.32
CA ALA A 43 -2.85 9.84 -0.17
C ALA A 43 -2.17 8.72 0.62
N LYS A 44 -1.66 7.72 -0.09
CA LYS A 44 -0.89 6.59 0.47
C LYS A 44 0.34 7.05 1.23
N ALA A 45 1.10 8.00 0.67
CA ALA A 45 2.27 8.55 1.34
C ALA A 45 1.92 9.31 2.63
N ARG A 46 0.82 10.06 2.64
CA ARG A 46 0.36 10.78 3.84
C ARG A 46 -0.17 9.85 4.92
N ILE A 47 -0.93 8.82 4.55
CA ILE A 47 -1.37 7.76 5.48
C ILE A 47 -0.18 7.05 6.10
N ARG A 48 0.80 6.64 5.28
CA ARG A 48 2.04 6.02 5.78
C ARG A 48 2.74 6.92 6.80
N LYS A 49 2.84 8.23 6.52
CA LYS A 49 3.46 9.20 7.42
C LYS A 49 2.67 9.40 8.72
N ALA A 50 1.34 9.40 8.65
CA ALA A 50 0.49 9.49 9.85
C ALA A 50 0.67 8.28 10.77
N ILE A 51 0.67 7.07 10.20
CA ILE A 51 0.94 5.84 10.96
C ILE A 51 2.37 5.87 11.50
N ALA A 52 3.38 6.17 10.69
CA ALA A 52 4.77 6.27 11.15
C ALA A 52 4.98 7.29 12.29
N ASN A 53 4.06 8.25 12.45
CA ASN A 53 4.07 9.26 13.49
C ASN A 53 2.96 9.02 14.53
N TYR A 54 2.70 7.75 14.88
CA TYR A 54 1.80 7.36 15.98
C TYR A 54 0.36 7.88 15.86
N GLY A 55 -0.14 7.97 14.62
CA GLY A 55 -1.49 8.45 14.35
C GLY A 55 -1.63 9.97 14.28
N ASN A 56 -0.53 10.73 14.24
CA ASN A 56 -0.59 12.16 13.97
C ASN A 56 -1.34 12.43 12.66
N ILE A 57 -2.46 13.15 12.74
CA ILE A 57 -3.34 13.43 11.61
C ILE A 57 -2.85 14.59 10.73
N GLN A 58 -1.88 15.40 11.18
CA GLN A 58 -1.42 16.57 10.44
C GLN A 58 -0.98 16.25 9.00
N PRO A 59 -0.20 15.17 8.71
CA PRO A 59 0.13 14.77 7.35
C PRO A 59 -1.10 14.52 6.46
N ILE A 60 -2.21 14.04 7.04
CA ILE A 60 -3.46 13.77 6.34
C ILE A 60 -4.13 15.09 5.96
N LEU A 61 -4.23 16.03 6.91
CA LEU A 61 -4.81 17.35 6.69
C LEU A 61 -4.02 18.13 5.63
N ASP A 62 -2.69 18.11 5.71
CA ASP A 62 -1.80 18.70 4.71
C ASP A 62 -2.03 18.08 3.32
N GLY A 63 -2.20 16.76 3.26
CA GLY A 63 -2.48 16.02 2.04
C GLY A 63 -3.81 16.41 1.40
N ILE A 64 -4.86 16.57 2.19
CA ILE A 64 -6.18 17.03 1.72
C ILE A 64 -6.05 18.45 1.16
N GLN A 65 -5.36 19.34 1.86
CA GLN A 65 -5.19 20.72 1.40
C GLN A 65 -4.37 20.78 0.10
N GLU A 66 -3.29 20.00 0.01
CA GLU A 66 -2.48 19.88 -1.21
C GLU A 66 -3.32 19.40 -2.39
N LEU A 67 -4.17 18.38 -2.19
CA LEU A 67 -5.07 17.88 -3.24
C LEU A 67 -6.12 18.91 -3.65
N LYS A 68 -6.72 19.62 -2.68
CA LYS A 68 -7.72 20.68 -2.96
C LYS A 68 -7.14 21.76 -3.87
N ASN A 69 -5.90 22.16 -3.62
CA ASN A 69 -5.19 23.19 -4.39
C ASN A 69 -4.77 22.75 -5.81
N LYS A 70 -4.75 21.44 -6.11
CA LYS A 70 -4.42 20.94 -7.47
C LYS A 70 -5.56 21.16 -8.45
N THR A 71 -5.24 21.63 -9.66
CA THR A 71 -6.19 21.78 -10.79
C THR A 71 -5.82 20.80 -11.92
N PRO A 72 -6.15 19.50 -11.79
CA PRO A 72 -5.85 18.52 -12.83
C PRO A 72 -6.73 18.70 -14.06
N GLU A 73 -6.14 18.60 -15.25
CA GLU A 73 -6.85 18.75 -16.54
C GLU A 73 -7.30 17.39 -17.11
N LYS A 74 -6.57 16.31 -16.82
CA LYS A 74 -6.85 14.98 -17.38
C LYS A 74 -7.97 14.30 -16.60
N PRO A 75 -8.95 13.63 -17.25
CA PRO A 75 -10.06 12.95 -16.58
C PRO A 75 -9.61 11.97 -15.48
N LEU A 76 -8.55 11.21 -15.74
CA LEU A 76 -8.01 10.26 -14.76
C LEU A 76 -7.41 10.96 -13.53
N ALA A 77 -6.79 12.12 -13.70
CA ALA A 77 -6.20 12.87 -12.59
C ALA A 77 -7.27 13.59 -11.76
N ILE A 78 -8.38 13.99 -12.38
CA ILE A 78 -9.56 14.52 -11.68
C ILE A 78 -10.16 13.45 -10.78
N ILE A 79 -10.36 12.24 -11.32
CA ILE A 79 -10.85 11.11 -10.54
C ILE A 79 -9.87 10.78 -9.41
N ASP A 80 -8.58 10.65 -9.70
CA ASP A 80 -7.55 10.33 -8.70
C ASP A 80 -7.50 11.35 -7.54
N LYS A 81 -7.64 12.65 -7.84
CA LYS A 81 -7.76 13.70 -6.82
C LYS A 81 -8.96 13.44 -5.91
N ALA A 82 -10.14 13.24 -6.50
CA ALA A 82 -11.38 13.07 -5.75
C ALA A 82 -11.32 11.85 -4.83
N VAL A 83 -10.93 10.69 -5.36
CA VAL A 83 -10.84 9.45 -4.58
C VAL A 83 -9.71 9.50 -3.54
N SER A 84 -8.62 10.23 -3.80
CA SER A 84 -7.53 10.42 -2.84
C SER A 84 -7.98 11.26 -1.64
N ILE A 85 -8.76 12.32 -1.86
CA ILE A 85 -9.35 13.11 -0.77
C ILE A 85 -10.28 12.24 0.05
N GLU A 86 -11.18 11.50 -0.60
CA GLU A 86 -12.12 10.60 0.07
C GLU A 86 -11.40 9.56 0.94
N ALA A 87 -10.31 8.97 0.44
CA ALA A 87 -9.51 8.01 1.20
C ALA A 87 -8.89 8.63 2.47
N LEU A 88 -8.36 9.85 2.37
CA LEU A 88 -7.79 10.57 3.51
C LEU A 88 -8.86 10.93 4.55
N GLU A 89 -10.04 11.36 4.12
CA GLU A 89 -11.18 11.63 5.01
C GLU A 89 -11.67 10.37 5.72
N ARG A 90 -11.75 9.24 5.00
CA ARG A 90 -12.11 7.95 5.59
C ARG A 90 -11.09 7.49 6.63
N PHE A 91 -9.80 7.67 6.37
CA PHE A 91 -8.74 7.33 7.32
C PHE A 91 -8.92 8.05 8.66
N ILE A 92 -9.25 9.35 8.64
CA ILE A 92 -9.54 10.13 9.87
C ILE A 92 -10.74 9.52 10.61
N LYS A 93 -11.81 9.16 9.89
CA LYS A 93 -13.05 8.62 10.47
C LYS A 93 -12.86 7.23 11.08
N MET A 94 -12.04 6.37 10.48
CA MET A 94 -11.83 5.00 10.96
C MET A 94 -11.18 4.94 12.34
N LYS A 95 -10.45 6.00 12.74
CA LYS A 95 -9.56 6.06 13.91
C LYS A 95 -8.49 4.95 13.88
N LEU A 96 -7.24 5.35 14.08
CA LEU A 96 -6.17 4.36 14.19
C LEU A 96 -6.36 3.54 15.48
N PRO A 97 -6.18 2.21 15.48
CA PRO A 97 -6.24 1.41 16.70
C PRO A 97 -5.34 1.98 17.80
N SER A 98 -5.82 1.99 19.05
CA SER A 98 -5.09 2.54 20.21
C SER A 98 -3.69 1.96 20.34
N PHE A 99 -3.54 0.66 20.05
CA PHE A 99 -2.25 -0.03 20.02
C PHE A 99 -1.18 0.72 19.20
N LEU A 100 -1.54 1.25 18.03
CA LEU A 100 -0.62 1.97 17.14
C LEU A 100 -0.42 3.45 17.51
N GLN A 101 -1.15 3.94 18.51
CA GLN A 101 -1.00 5.29 19.05
C GLN A 101 -0.20 5.26 20.37
N GLU A 102 -0.42 4.24 21.20
CA GLU A 102 0.10 4.16 22.56
C GLU A 102 1.47 3.46 22.65
N ASN A 103 1.76 2.54 21.72
CA ASN A 103 3.02 1.80 21.73
C ASN A 103 4.07 2.50 20.86
N VAL A 104 5.29 2.55 21.38
CA VAL A 104 6.46 2.97 20.60
C VAL A 104 6.86 1.81 19.69
N TYR A 105 6.95 2.07 18.38
CA TYR A 105 7.40 1.11 17.38
C TYR A 105 8.36 1.77 16.41
N GLU A 106 9.25 0.94 15.88
CA GLU A 106 10.19 1.33 14.84
C GLU A 106 9.57 1.08 13.47
N VAL A 107 9.66 2.07 12.57
CA VAL A 107 9.31 1.89 11.16
C VAL A 107 10.53 1.38 10.38
N LEU A 108 10.44 0.15 9.88
CA LEU A 108 11.49 -0.46 9.07
C LEU A 108 11.45 0.10 7.65
N LYS A 109 12.50 0.84 7.27
CA LYS A 109 12.57 1.55 5.97
C LYS A 109 12.74 0.63 4.77
N LYS A 110 13.36 -0.53 4.95
CA LYS A 110 13.59 -1.52 3.89
C LYS A 110 13.61 -2.93 4.50
N PRO A 111 12.69 -3.82 4.12
CA PRO A 111 12.83 -5.23 4.46
C PRO A 111 14.02 -5.82 3.71
N ALA A 112 14.83 -6.64 4.40
CA ALA A 112 15.95 -7.35 3.80
C ALA A 112 15.49 -8.42 2.78
N ILE A 113 14.27 -8.94 2.98
CA ILE A 113 13.62 -9.92 2.10
C ILE A 113 12.21 -9.42 1.82
N ASN A 114 11.88 -9.25 0.55
CA ASN A 114 10.58 -8.78 0.08
C ASN A 114 9.93 -9.77 -0.90
N SER A 115 10.44 -11.00 -0.97
CA SER A 115 9.87 -12.07 -1.78
C SER A 115 10.13 -13.43 -1.16
N PHE A 116 9.34 -14.41 -1.55
CA PHE A 116 9.54 -15.82 -1.22
C PHE A 116 9.15 -16.68 -2.42
N VAL A 117 9.68 -17.90 -2.50
CA VAL A 117 9.45 -18.80 -3.64
C VAL A 117 8.52 -19.93 -3.22
N VAL A 118 7.49 -20.18 -4.04
CA VAL A 118 6.58 -21.34 -3.90
C VAL A 118 6.45 -21.99 -5.26
N SER A 119 6.79 -23.28 -5.37
CA SER A 119 6.67 -24.06 -6.61
C SER A 119 7.25 -23.33 -7.84
N ASP A 120 8.49 -22.86 -7.72
CA ASP A 120 9.24 -22.11 -8.75
C ASP A 120 8.68 -20.73 -9.15
N VAL A 121 7.64 -20.26 -8.46
CA VAL A 121 7.09 -18.91 -8.61
C VAL A 121 7.61 -18.03 -7.50
N GLU A 122 8.27 -16.92 -7.87
CA GLU A 122 8.65 -15.88 -6.91
C GLU A 122 7.46 -14.98 -6.61
N ILE A 123 7.02 -14.99 -5.35
CA ILE A 123 5.94 -14.14 -4.84
C ILE A 123 6.54 -12.90 -4.20
N ILE A 124 6.25 -11.74 -4.76
CA ILE A 124 6.76 -10.45 -4.30
C ILE A 124 5.77 -9.83 -3.31
N VAL A 125 6.26 -9.46 -2.14
CA VAL A 125 5.55 -8.73 -1.08
C VAL A 125 6.12 -7.32 -0.98
N SER A 126 5.31 -6.33 -1.36
CA SER A 126 5.68 -4.91 -1.31
C SER A 126 4.79 -4.18 -0.32
N ALA A 127 5.01 -4.44 0.97
CA ALA A 127 4.32 -3.74 2.05
C ALA A 127 4.62 -2.24 2.00
N ASP A 128 3.62 -1.43 2.36
CA ASP A 128 3.76 0.02 2.37
C ASP A 128 4.45 0.55 3.61
N LEU A 129 4.27 -0.13 4.72
CA LEU A 129 4.85 0.19 6.01
C LEU A 129 5.15 -1.14 6.69
N ILE A 130 6.31 -1.25 7.32
CA ILE A 130 6.60 -2.37 8.19
C ILE A 130 6.96 -1.76 9.55
N ILE A 131 6.30 -2.21 10.59
CA ILE A 131 6.51 -1.76 11.96
C ILE A 131 7.08 -2.89 12.79
N LYS A 132 8.03 -2.56 13.65
CA LYS A 132 8.61 -3.46 14.65
C LYS A 132 8.30 -2.92 16.04
N VAL A 133 7.69 -3.74 16.87
CA VAL A 133 7.31 -3.39 18.24
C VAL A 133 7.88 -4.43 19.20
N PHE A 134 8.26 -4.02 20.41
CA PHE A 134 8.66 -4.94 21.46
C PHE A 134 7.53 -5.04 22.48
N ILE A 135 7.00 -6.24 22.65
CA ILE A 135 5.95 -6.55 23.64
C ILE A 135 6.54 -7.61 24.55
N ASP A 136 6.58 -7.36 25.85
CA ASP A 136 7.16 -8.27 26.86
C ASP A 136 8.60 -8.72 26.52
N GLY A 137 9.40 -7.80 25.96
CA GLY A 137 10.78 -8.05 25.55
C GLY A 137 10.94 -8.86 24.26
N GLN A 138 9.85 -9.32 23.65
CA GLN A 138 9.86 -10.06 22.39
C GLN A 138 9.57 -9.14 21.19
N PRO A 139 10.33 -9.25 20.08
CA PRO A 139 10.08 -8.45 18.90
C PRO A 139 8.92 -9.01 18.05
N PHE A 140 7.98 -8.16 17.69
CA PHE A 140 6.89 -8.45 16.77
C PHE A 140 6.97 -7.56 15.53
N LEU A 141 6.59 -8.11 14.38
CA LEU A 141 6.52 -7.40 13.10
C LEU A 141 5.08 -7.32 12.60
N GLY A 142 4.68 -6.15 12.13
CA GLY A 142 3.43 -5.92 11.41
C GLY A 142 3.71 -5.22 10.07
N ALA A 143 2.89 -5.50 9.05
CA ALA A 143 3.04 -4.98 7.69
C ALA A 143 1.69 -4.62 7.06
#